data_AF-A0AAE0LGL7-F1
#
_entry.id   AF-A0AAE0LGL7-F1
#
_cell.length_a   1.000
_cell.length_b   1.000
_cell.length_c   1.000
_cell.angle_alpha   90.00
_cell.angle_beta   90.00
_cell.angle_gamma   90.00
#
_symmetry.space_group_name_H-M   'P 1'
#
loop_
_entity.id
_entity.type
_entity.pdbx_description
1 polymer ?
#
loop_
_entity_poly.entity_id
_entity_poly.type
_entity_poly.pdbx_seq_one_letter_code
_entity_poly.pdbx_strand_id
1 'polypeptide(L)'
;MKVTEILCLPCSLIWNSFRIFLFPCLDIYCFRLCSGLFCGLCLKCGCRYTDKKFPPNAESIGELGGRTGKEVDDMIDWKRAELVLKAKMDETDGKEAGHKRALFAGGIDPADIGQGQLGDCWLLSAFACLAEIPGAVKRVFVSKQYSRYGKYTVRLFDKVNNKWLRISVDDYIPCEEGTCTPLFAQPNGLEVWVMILEKAFAKFVGSYDKLEGGHPLWALEALTGDAVMKYSIDRWAAQRAAAHFSDW
;
A
#
# COMPACT_ATOMS: atom_id res chain seq x y z
N MET A 1 31.13 -25.13 44.93
CA MET A 1 30.16 -24.01 44.78
C MET A 1 29.97 -23.35 46.13
N LYS A 2 30.23 -22.04 46.24
CA LYS A 2 30.14 -21.32 47.51
C LYS A 2 28.66 -21.12 47.86
N VAL A 3 28.26 -21.37 49.11
CA VAL A 3 26.87 -21.24 49.61
C VAL A 3 26.26 -19.86 49.32
N THR A 4 27.12 -18.84 49.20
CA THR A 4 26.78 -17.46 48.83
C THR A 4 26.18 -17.33 47.43
N GLU A 5 26.51 -18.21 46.48
CA GLU A 5 25.93 -18.15 45.13
C GLU A 5 24.53 -18.75 45.08
N ILE A 6 24.24 -19.76 45.91
CA ILE A 6 22.93 -20.45 45.92
C ILE A 6 21.84 -19.56 46.53
N LEU A 7 22.19 -18.78 47.56
CA LEU A 7 21.27 -17.82 48.20
C LEU A 7 20.87 -16.65 47.28
N CYS A 8 21.74 -16.28 46.33
CA CYS A 8 21.51 -15.15 45.42
C CYS A 8 20.90 -15.56 44.07
N LEU A 9 20.82 -16.86 43.76
CA LEU A 9 20.18 -17.40 42.54
C LEU A 9 18.74 -16.92 42.34
N PRO A 10 17.82 -16.95 43.33
CA PRO A 10 16.45 -16.50 43.10
C PRO A 10 16.39 -15.01 42.75
N CYS A 11 17.18 -14.17 43.44
CA CYS A 11 17.26 -12.74 43.14
C CYS A 11 17.90 -12.46 41.76
N SER A 12 18.92 -13.24 41.38
CA SER A 12 19.59 -13.14 40.08
C SER A 12 18.69 -13.57 38.92
N LEU A 13 17.88 -14.62 39.11
CA LEU A 13 16.90 -15.06 38.11
C LEU A 13 15.77 -14.05 37.94
N ILE A 14 15.29 -13.47 39.04
CA ILE A 14 14.28 -12.40 39.01
C ILE A 14 14.84 -11.16 38.29
N TRP A 15 16.07 -10.75 38.61
CA TRP A 15 16.74 -9.62 37.94
C TRP A 15 16.94 -9.86 36.44
N ASN A 16 17.38 -11.06 36.05
CA ASN A 16 17.56 -11.40 34.63
C ASN A 16 16.22 -11.53 33.90
N SER A 17 15.16 -12.00 34.56
CA SER A 17 13.80 -12.03 34.00
C SER A 17 13.28 -10.62 33.72
N PHE A 18 13.42 -9.69 34.68
CA PHE A 18 13.08 -8.29 34.47
C PHE A 18 13.92 -7.67 33.34
N ARG A 19 15.23 -7.97 33.28
CA ARG A 19 16.12 -7.45 32.25
C ARG A 19 15.83 -7.95 30.84
N ILE A 20 15.44 -9.22 30.68
CA ILE A 20 15.20 -9.83 29.37
C ILE A 20 13.77 -9.59 28.88
N PHE A 21 12.78 -9.65 29.77
CA PHE A 21 11.38 -9.61 29.37
C PHE A 21 10.70 -8.30 29.71
N LEU A 22 10.95 -7.71 30.88
CA LEU A 22 10.20 -6.53 31.31
C LEU A 22 10.80 -5.23 30.77
N PHE A 23 12.12 -5.03 30.88
CA PHE A 23 12.76 -3.78 30.46
C PHE A 23 12.65 -3.50 28.96
N PRO A 24 12.84 -4.45 28.03
CA PRO A 24 12.61 -4.18 26.61
C PRO A 24 11.14 -3.87 26.30
N CYS A 25 10.21 -4.52 27.00
CA CYS A 25 8.78 -4.24 26.86
C CYS A 25 8.41 -2.86 27.43
N LEU A 26 8.96 -2.50 28.60
CA LEU A 26 8.82 -1.18 29.21
C LEU A 26 9.47 -0.12 28.35
N ASP A 27 10.64 -0.36 27.75
CA ASP A 27 11.30 0.57 26.85
C ASP A 27 10.47 0.80 25.59
N ILE A 28 9.84 -0.23 25.02
CA ILE A 28 8.90 -0.06 23.90
C ILE A 28 7.65 0.70 24.35
N TYR A 29 7.15 0.44 25.56
CA TYR A 29 5.96 1.11 26.10
C TYR A 29 6.24 2.58 26.46
N CYS A 30 7.37 2.85 27.10
CA CYS A 30 7.90 4.18 27.42
C CYS A 30 8.27 4.92 26.14
N PHE A 31 8.84 4.27 25.12
CA PHE A 31 9.06 4.89 23.83
C PHE A 31 7.73 5.24 23.15
N ARG A 32 6.70 4.38 23.24
CA ARG A 32 5.35 4.68 22.75
C ARG A 32 4.64 5.77 23.56
N LEU A 33 4.85 5.83 24.87
CA LEU A 33 4.32 6.87 25.76
C LEU A 33 5.04 8.20 25.56
N CYS A 34 6.36 8.21 25.43
CA CYS A 34 7.17 9.41 25.21
C CYS A 34 7.02 9.93 23.78
N SER A 35 7.04 9.07 22.76
CA SER A 35 6.66 9.46 21.40
C SER A 35 5.18 9.88 21.34
N GLY A 36 4.33 9.27 22.16
CA GLY A 36 2.94 9.66 22.38
C GLY A 36 2.73 10.86 23.32
N LEU A 37 3.76 11.41 23.97
CA LEU A 37 3.69 12.62 24.80
C LEU A 37 4.22 13.82 24.01
N PHE A 38 5.29 13.62 23.23
CA PHE A 38 5.72 14.58 22.22
C PHE A 38 4.73 14.66 21.03
N CYS A 39 3.97 13.59 20.75
CA CYS A 39 2.94 13.57 19.71
C CYS A 39 1.48 13.46 20.24
N GLY A 40 1.27 13.32 21.55
CA GLY A 40 -0.08 13.24 22.16
C GLY A 40 -0.80 14.58 22.21
N LEU A 41 -0.02 15.66 22.30
CA LEU A 41 -0.46 17.02 22.00
C LEU A 41 -0.75 17.23 20.49
N CYS A 42 -0.42 16.25 19.65
CA CYS A 42 -0.36 16.39 18.19
C CYS A 42 -1.61 15.90 17.44
N LEU A 43 -2.63 15.36 18.12
CA LEU A 43 -3.98 15.32 17.53
C LEU A 43 -4.49 16.72 17.14
N LYS A 44 -3.92 17.79 17.74
CA LYS A 44 -4.14 19.19 17.36
C LYS A 44 -3.04 19.82 16.49
N CYS A 45 -1.87 19.22 16.35
CA CYS A 45 -0.73 19.85 15.65
C CYS A 45 -0.76 19.68 14.12
N GLY A 46 -1.65 18.83 13.58
CA GLY A 46 -1.76 18.61 12.13
C GLY A 46 -0.54 17.91 11.49
N CYS A 47 0.40 17.38 12.27
CA CYS A 47 1.57 16.68 11.74
C CYS A 47 1.15 15.37 11.06
N ARG A 48 1.07 15.39 9.72
CA ARG A 48 0.85 14.21 8.89
C ARG A 48 2.15 13.47 8.65
N TYR A 49 2.06 12.16 8.45
CA TYR A 49 3.19 11.33 8.08
C TYR A 49 3.67 11.71 6.67
N THR A 50 4.98 11.82 6.53
CA THR A 50 5.66 11.96 5.24
C THR A 50 6.79 10.93 5.20
N ASP A 51 6.84 10.19 4.11
CA ASP A 51 7.75 9.09 3.91
C ASP A 51 9.09 9.59 3.38
N LYS A 52 10.08 9.63 4.25
CA LYS A 52 11.43 10.07 3.89
C LYS A 52 12.15 9.12 2.92
N LYS A 53 11.70 7.87 2.81
CA LYS A 53 12.32 6.87 1.91
C LYS A 53 11.67 6.81 0.54
N PHE A 54 10.52 7.45 0.39
CA PHE A 54 9.78 7.54 -0.86
C PHE A 54 9.11 8.93 -0.89
N PRO A 55 9.93 9.99 -1.02
CA PRO A 55 9.48 11.37 -0.88
C PRO A 55 8.54 11.77 -2.04
N PRO A 56 7.59 12.68 -1.81
CA PRO A 56 6.71 13.19 -2.86
C PRO A 56 7.46 14.16 -3.79
N ASN A 57 8.34 13.61 -4.64
CA ASN A 57 9.13 14.35 -5.63
C ASN A 57 9.55 13.44 -6.79
N ALA A 58 10.33 14.00 -7.71
CA ALA A 58 10.92 13.33 -8.88
C ALA A 58 11.57 11.96 -8.61
N GLU A 59 12.19 11.74 -7.44
CA GLU A 59 12.87 10.47 -7.13
C GLU A 59 11.89 9.30 -7.03
N SER A 60 10.69 9.55 -6.52
CA SER A 60 9.64 8.55 -6.40
C SER A 60 8.91 8.29 -7.71
N ILE A 61 8.85 9.28 -8.60
CA ILE A 61 8.25 9.15 -9.93
C ILE A 61 9.18 8.37 -10.87
N GLY A 62 10.43 8.80 -10.99
CA GLY A 62 11.38 8.27 -11.96
C GLY A 62 11.17 8.83 -13.38
N GLU A 63 11.71 8.16 -14.40
CA GLU A 63 11.68 8.62 -15.79
C GLU A 63 10.44 8.10 -16.52
N LEU A 64 9.49 8.98 -16.88
CA LEU A 64 8.23 8.60 -17.53
C LEU A 64 8.12 9.19 -18.94
N GLY A 65 7.69 8.37 -19.90
CA GLY A 65 7.42 8.82 -21.28
C GLY A 65 8.63 9.44 -21.99
N GLY A 66 9.85 9.01 -21.64
CA GLY A 66 11.10 9.55 -22.18
C GLY A 66 11.50 10.92 -21.63
N ARG A 67 10.79 11.44 -20.62
CA ARG A 67 11.15 12.65 -19.87
C ARG A 67 11.90 12.29 -18.60
N THR A 68 12.81 13.17 -18.18
CA THR A 68 13.49 13.02 -16.90
C THR A 68 12.50 13.20 -15.74
N GLY A 69 12.78 12.55 -14.59
CA GLY A 69 11.88 12.66 -13.44
C GLY A 69 11.64 14.09 -12.96
N LYS A 70 12.58 15.02 -13.18
CA LYS A 70 12.38 16.45 -12.85
C LYS A 70 11.36 17.12 -13.75
N GLU A 71 11.45 16.91 -15.06
CA GLU A 71 10.48 17.46 -16.01
C GLU A 71 9.07 16.93 -15.73
N VAL A 72 8.98 15.67 -15.31
CA VAL A 72 7.71 15.05 -14.92
C VAL A 72 7.19 15.65 -13.61
N ASP A 73 8.05 15.78 -12.59
CA ASP A 73 7.68 16.35 -11.28
C ASP A 73 7.22 17.80 -11.37
N ASP A 74 7.78 18.59 -12.29
CA ASP A 74 7.34 19.98 -12.54
C ASP A 74 5.88 20.06 -13.05
N MET A 75 5.34 18.96 -13.61
CA MET A 75 3.94 18.87 -14.08
C MET A 75 3.04 18.09 -13.12
N ILE A 76 3.55 17.70 -11.94
CA ILE A 76 2.82 16.89 -10.96
C ILE A 76 2.64 17.67 -9.66
N ASP A 77 1.39 17.72 -9.19
CA ASP A 77 1.10 18.14 -7.84
C ASP A 77 0.94 16.92 -6.92
N TRP A 78 1.80 16.81 -5.91
CA TRP A 78 1.62 15.81 -4.85
C TRP A 78 0.55 16.26 -3.84
N LYS A 79 -0.65 15.68 -3.94
CA LYS A 79 -1.80 16.04 -3.08
C LYS A 79 -2.10 14.93 -2.09
N ARG A 80 -2.57 15.28 -0.89
CA ARG A 80 -3.02 14.29 0.10
C ARG A 80 -4.26 13.57 -0.43
N ALA A 81 -4.38 12.28 -0.18
CA ALA A 81 -5.53 11.48 -0.59
C ALA A 81 -6.87 12.08 -0.09
N GLU A 82 -6.86 12.78 1.05
CA GLU A 82 -8.01 13.54 1.53
C GLU A 82 -8.52 14.59 0.52
N LEU A 83 -7.62 15.32 -0.14
CA LEU A 83 -7.96 16.36 -1.12
C LEU A 83 -8.47 15.75 -2.42
N VAL A 84 -7.83 14.65 -2.85
CA VAL A 84 -8.26 13.84 -4.01
C VAL A 84 -9.70 13.38 -3.83
N LEU A 85 -10.00 12.74 -2.68
CA LEU A 85 -11.35 12.27 -2.40
C LEU A 85 -12.35 13.40 -2.24
N LYS A 86 -11.94 14.55 -1.70
CA LYS A 86 -12.82 15.72 -1.59
C LYS A 86 -13.22 16.24 -2.98
N ALA A 87 -12.28 16.35 -3.91
CA ALA A 87 -12.57 16.78 -5.27
C ALA A 87 -13.55 15.82 -5.98
N LYS A 88 -13.39 14.50 -5.82
CA LYS A 88 -14.36 13.50 -6.30
C LYS A 88 -15.76 13.65 -5.72
N MET A 89 -15.87 13.99 -4.43
CA MET A 89 -17.18 14.27 -3.81
C MET A 89 -17.85 15.49 -4.42
N ASP A 90 -17.06 16.54 -4.73
CA ASP A 90 -17.55 17.77 -5.33
C ASP A 90 -17.98 17.54 -6.81
N GLU A 91 -17.27 16.67 -7.55
CA GLU A 91 -17.61 16.29 -8.94
C GLU A 91 -18.90 15.45 -9.07
N THR A 92 -19.26 14.67 -8.05
CA THR A 92 -20.42 13.76 -8.11
C THR A 92 -21.76 14.42 -7.75
N ASP A 93 -21.84 15.75 -7.76
CA ASP A 93 -23.02 16.56 -7.38
C ASP A 93 -23.63 16.12 -6.03
N GLY A 94 -22.79 15.66 -5.10
CA GLY A 94 -23.23 15.20 -3.79
C GLY A 94 -24.00 13.88 -3.78
N LYS A 95 -24.06 13.12 -4.88
CA LYS A 95 -24.58 11.73 -4.87
C LYS A 95 -23.82 10.85 -3.86
N GLU A 96 -22.55 11.17 -3.64
CA GLU A 96 -21.69 10.50 -2.66
C GLU A 96 -21.55 11.28 -1.33
N ALA A 97 -22.27 12.40 -1.13
CA ALA A 97 -22.12 13.27 0.05
C ALA A 97 -22.43 12.58 1.39
N GLY A 98 -23.18 11.46 1.37
CA GLY A 98 -23.44 10.62 2.54
C GLY A 98 -22.36 9.57 2.84
N HIS A 99 -21.44 9.33 1.91
CA HIS A 99 -20.40 8.30 2.06
C HIS A 99 -19.18 8.86 2.78
N LYS A 100 -18.80 8.19 3.86
CA LYS A 100 -17.61 8.56 4.64
C LYS A 100 -16.36 8.04 3.93
N ARG A 101 -15.37 8.92 3.74
CA ARG A 101 -14.02 8.55 3.29
C ARG A 101 -13.51 7.35 4.10
N ALA A 102 -13.10 6.30 3.40
CA ALA A 102 -12.65 5.07 4.02
C ALA A 102 -11.42 4.51 3.30
N LEU A 103 -10.77 3.53 3.95
CA LEU A 103 -9.74 2.75 3.27
C LEU A 103 -10.38 1.89 2.16
N PHE A 104 -11.51 1.26 2.47
CA PHE A 104 -12.33 0.41 1.60
C PHE A 104 -13.77 0.93 1.70
N ALA A 105 -14.18 1.82 0.80
CA ALA A 105 -15.44 2.55 0.89
C ALA A 105 -16.51 1.80 0.09
N GLY A 106 -17.62 1.43 0.71
CA GLY A 106 -18.66 0.62 0.03
C GLY A 106 -18.28 -0.85 -0.17
N GLY A 107 -17.00 -1.21 -0.09
CA GLY A 107 -16.57 -2.60 -0.25
C GLY A 107 -15.13 -2.68 -0.72
N ILE A 108 -14.78 -3.82 -1.31
CA ILE A 108 -13.63 -3.96 -2.20
C ILE A 108 -14.22 -4.66 -3.42
N ASP A 109 -14.18 -4.00 -4.56
CA ASP A 109 -14.74 -4.45 -5.81
C ASP A 109 -13.70 -4.30 -6.93
N PRO A 110 -13.58 -5.24 -7.88
CA PRO A 110 -12.73 -5.05 -9.05
C PRO A 110 -13.04 -3.76 -9.84
N ALA A 111 -14.30 -3.30 -9.83
CA ALA A 111 -14.73 -2.06 -10.46
C ALA A 111 -14.20 -0.79 -9.77
N ASP A 112 -13.58 -0.94 -8.59
CA ASP A 112 -12.93 0.15 -7.87
C ASP A 112 -11.61 0.61 -8.52
N ILE A 113 -11.08 -0.17 -9.46
CA ILE A 113 -9.74 -0.03 -9.99
C ILE A 113 -9.80 0.60 -11.38
N GLY A 114 -9.48 1.89 -11.46
CA GLY A 114 -9.28 2.60 -12.72
C GLY A 114 -7.79 2.74 -13.06
N GLN A 115 -7.42 2.45 -14.31
CA GLN A 115 -6.07 2.74 -14.81
C GLN A 115 -5.91 4.22 -15.15
N GLY A 116 -4.78 4.80 -14.75
CA GLY A 116 -4.37 6.15 -15.16
C GLY A 116 -3.36 6.16 -16.30
N GLN A 117 -2.42 7.08 -16.24
CA GLN A 117 -1.44 7.36 -17.31
C GLN A 117 -0.16 6.50 -17.22
N LEU A 118 -0.10 5.54 -16.29
CA LEU A 118 1.05 4.64 -16.11
C LEU A 118 0.87 3.32 -16.88
N GLY A 119 1.97 2.80 -17.43
CA GLY A 119 2.03 1.51 -18.13
C GLY A 119 1.98 0.28 -17.21
N ASP A 120 1.26 0.34 -16.10
CA ASP A 120 1.20 -0.67 -15.05
C ASP A 120 -0.10 -1.50 -15.07
N CYS A 121 -0.79 -1.57 -16.20
CA CYS A 121 -2.02 -2.34 -16.36
C CYS A 121 -1.91 -3.80 -15.88
N TRP A 122 -0.71 -4.39 -16.00
CA TRP A 122 -0.40 -5.73 -15.49
C TRP A 122 -0.56 -5.83 -13.96
N LEU A 123 -0.22 -4.77 -13.23
CA LEU A 123 -0.33 -4.66 -11.78
C LEU A 123 -1.80 -4.42 -11.38
N LEU A 124 -2.46 -3.46 -12.01
CA LEU A 124 -3.87 -3.16 -11.74
C LEU A 124 -4.79 -4.34 -12.07
N SER A 125 -4.48 -5.11 -13.13
CA SER A 125 -5.18 -6.37 -13.43
C SER A 125 -5.00 -7.40 -12.31
N ALA A 126 -3.81 -7.48 -11.70
CA ALA A 126 -3.59 -8.36 -10.56
C ALA A 126 -4.35 -7.87 -9.30
N PHE A 127 -4.48 -6.56 -9.10
CA PHE A 127 -5.33 -6.01 -8.04
C PHE A 127 -6.80 -6.37 -8.26
N ALA A 128 -7.30 -6.30 -9.49
CA ALA A 128 -8.67 -6.66 -9.85
C ALA A 128 -8.94 -8.14 -9.57
N CYS A 129 -8.05 -9.03 -10.01
CA CYS A 129 -8.13 -10.46 -9.68
C CYS A 129 -8.13 -10.72 -8.16
N LEU A 130 -7.37 -9.93 -7.38
CA LEU A 130 -7.34 -10.06 -5.93
C LEU A 130 -8.61 -9.52 -5.27
N ALA A 131 -9.21 -8.47 -5.84
CA ALA A 131 -10.41 -7.81 -5.34
C ALA A 131 -11.67 -8.70 -5.40
N GLU A 132 -11.71 -9.68 -6.33
CA GLU A 132 -12.71 -10.76 -6.36
C GLU A 132 -12.81 -11.52 -5.01
N ILE A 133 -11.74 -11.51 -4.23
CA ILE A 133 -11.71 -12.03 -2.87
C ILE A 133 -11.35 -10.87 -1.92
N PRO A 134 -12.32 -10.08 -1.42
CA PRO A 134 -12.07 -8.91 -0.57
C PRO A 134 -11.19 -9.21 0.65
N GLY A 135 -11.29 -10.43 1.19
CA GLY A 135 -10.44 -10.91 2.29
C GLY A 135 -8.95 -10.95 1.91
N ALA A 136 -8.61 -11.19 0.65
CA ALA A 136 -7.24 -11.24 0.16
C ALA A 136 -6.61 -9.84 0.11
N VAL A 137 -7.30 -8.84 -0.45
CA VAL A 137 -6.87 -7.43 -0.40
C VAL A 137 -6.73 -6.97 1.06
N LYS A 138 -7.70 -7.28 1.92
CA LYS A 138 -7.60 -6.98 3.35
C LYS A 138 -6.39 -7.62 4.03
N ARG A 139 -5.89 -8.77 3.57
CA ARG A 139 -4.67 -9.40 4.11
C ARG A 139 -3.39 -8.67 3.70
N VAL A 140 -3.36 -8.09 2.50
CA VAL A 140 -2.24 -7.27 2.01
C VAL A 140 -2.08 -6.01 2.86
N PHE A 141 -3.18 -5.38 3.24
CA PHE A 141 -3.15 -4.20 4.10
C PHE A 141 -2.88 -4.57 5.57
N VAL A 142 -1.80 -4.04 6.15
CA VAL A 142 -1.58 -4.10 7.60
C VAL A 142 -2.46 -3.06 8.30
N SER A 143 -2.51 -1.84 7.75
CA SER A 143 -3.46 -0.81 8.17
C SER A 143 -4.89 -1.24 7.81
N LYS A 144 -5.79 -1.31 8.79
CA LYS A 144 -7.17 -1.79 8.56
C LYS A 144 -8.21 -0.67 8.45
N GLN A 145 -7.81 0.57 8.72
CA GLN A 145 -8.69 1.72 8.80
C GLN A 145 -8.09 2.90 8.03
N TYR A 146 -8.95 3.84 7.65
CA TYR A 146 -8.54 5.12 7.09
C TYR A 146 -7.67 5.89 8.10
N SER A 147 -6.48 6.29 7.66
CA SER A 147 -5.47 6.91 8.52
C SER A 147 -5.56 8.43 8.43
N ARG A 148 -6.05 9.09 9.48
CA ARG A 148 -6.05 10.57 9.57
C ARG A 148 -4.63 11.16 9.60
N TYR A 149 -3.66 10.35 10.04
CA TYR A 149 -2.24 10.72 10.02
C TYR A 149 -1.61 10.55 8.64
N GLY A 150 -2.32 10.00 7.65
CA GLY A 150 -1.80 9.77 6.31
C GLY A 150 -0.74 8.66 6.21
N LYS A 151 -0.65 7.76 7.20
CA LYS A 151 0.27 6.62 7.16
C LYS A 151 -0.46 5.31 6.89
N TYR A 152 0.00 4.60 5.87
CA TYR A 152 -0.49 3.27 5.52
C TYR A 152 0.65 2.27 5.47
N THR A 153 0.38 1.04 5.89
CA THR A 153 1.33 -0.06 5.80
C THR A 153 0.67 -1.23 5.09
N VAL A 154 1.35 -1.75 4.08
CA VAL A 154 1.00 -2.99 3.38
C VAL A 154 2.10 -4.02 3.60
N ARG A 155 1.78 -5.29 3.35
CA ARG A 155 2.76 -6.37 3.27
C ARG A 155 2.85 -6.87 1.83
N LEU A 156 4.06 -6.96 1.31
CA LEU A 156 4.37 -7.53 0.01
C LEU A 156 5.39 -8.64 0.18
N PHE A 157 5.25 -9.70 -0.59
CA PHE A 157 6.14 -10.83 -0.57
C PHE A 157 7.30 -10.60 -1.54
N ASP A 158 8.51 -10.64 -1.00
CA ASP A 158 9.73 -10.60 -1.77
C ASP A 158 10.13 -12.02 -2.12
N LYS A 159 9.88 -12.40 -3.39
CA LYS A 159 10.19 -13.74 -3.89
C LYS A 159 11.69 -14.04 -3.87
N VAL A 160 12.53 -13.05 -4.12
CA VAL A 160 13.99 -13.22 -4.18
C VAL A 160 14.53 -13.59 -2.80
N ASN A 161 14.06 -12.88 -1.77
CA ASN A 161 14.47 -13.13 -0.39
C ASN A 161 13.55 -14.08 0.39
N ASN A 162 12.53 -14.63 -0.26
CA ASN A 162 11.52 -15.53 0.32
C ASN A 162 10.92 -15.01 1.64
N LYS A 163 10.58 -13.72 1.72
CA LYS A 163 10.11 -13.08 2.97
C LYS A 163 9.03 -12.04 2.74
N TRP A 164 8.16 -11.88 3.73
CA TRP A 164 7.19 -10.79 3.78
C TRP A 164 7.84 -9.49 4.23
N LEU A 165 7.78 -8.47 3.38
CA LEU A 165 8.21 -7.11 3.68
C LEU A 165 7.02 -6.24 4.07
N ARG A 166 7.21 -5.39 5.07
CA ARG A 166 6.23 -4.38 5.46
C ARG A 166 6.61 -3.04 4.85
N ILE A 167 5.84 -2.61 3.86
CA ILE A 167 6.06 -1.36 3.15
C ILE A 167 5.12 -0.32 3.75
N SER A 168 5.68 0.71 4.38
CA SER A 168 4.91 1.86 4.86
C SER A 168 5.05 3.00 3.88
N VAL A 169 3.95 3.66 3.54
CA VAL A 169 3.87 4.82 2.65
C VAL A 169 3.02 5.91 3.29
N ASP A 170 3.27 7.15 2.89
CA ASP A 170 2.34 8.24 3.15
C ASP A 170 1.24 8.33 2.08
N ASP A 171 0.26 9.20 2.32
CA ASP A 171 -0.92 9.42 1.48
C ASP A 171 -0.79 10.59 0.49
N TYR A 172 0.43 11.02 0.15
CA TYR A 172 0.62 11.90 -1.00
C TYR A 172 0.44 11.12 -2.31
N ILE A 173 -0.48 11.56 -3.15
CA ILE A 173 -0.81 10.98 -4.44
C ILE A 173 -0.36 11.96 -5.53
N PRO A 174 0.37 11.50 -6.56
CA PRO A 174 0.72 12.34 -7.70
C PRO A 174 -0.56 12.64 -8.49
N CYS A 175 -0.85 13.92 -8.64
CA CYS A 175 -2.01 14.43 -9.37
C CYS A 175 -1.55 15.31 -10.53
N GLU A 176 -2.40 15.45 -11.53
CA GLU A 176 -2.18 16.41 -12.62
C GLU A 176 -2.12 17.85 -12.06
N GLU A 177 -1.21 18.66 -12.61
CA GLU A 177 -0.98 20.05 -12.18
C GLU A 177 -2.29 20.85 -12.09
N GLY A 178 -2.50 21.52 -10.96
CA GLY A 178 -3.68 22.35 -10.76
C GLY A 178 -4.98 21.57 -10.48
N THR A 179 -5.00 20.25 -10.63
CA THR A 179 -6.18 19.41 -10.39
C THR A 179 -6.00 18.44 -9.22
N CYS A 180 -7.07 17.83 -8.73
CA CYS A 180 -7.00 16.78 -7.71
C CYS A 180 -7.18 15.37 -8.31
N THR A 181 -6.97 15.25 -9.63
CA THR A 181 -7.14 14.00 -10.37
C THR A 181 -5.86 13.18 -10.26
N PRO A 182 -5.91 11.94 -9.73
CA PRO A 182 -4.74 11.08 -9.68
C PRO A 182 -4.19 10.80 -11.07
N LEU A 183 -2.86 10.89 -11.23
CA LEU A 183 -2.20 10.64 -12.50
C LEU A 183 -2.15 9.15 -12.84
N PHE A 184 -1.97 8.30 -11.83
CA PHE A 184 -1.83 6.84 -11.94
C PHE A 184 -3.13 6.14 -11.55
N ALA A 185 -3.13 5.15 -10.64
CA ALA A 185 -4.35 4.47 -10.23
C ALA A 185 -5.45 5.45 -9.78
N GLN A 186 -6.63 5.27 -10.35
CA GLN A 186 -7.81 6.06 -10.03
C GLN A 186 -8.80 5.19 -9.25
N PRO A 187 -9.21 5.59 -8.04
CA PRO A 187 -10.24 4.86 -7.30
C PRO A 187 -11.61 5.14 -7.90
N ASN A 188 -12.49 4.14 -7.95
CA ASN A 188 -13.93 4.37 -8.14
C ASN A 188 -14.58 4.63 -6.76
N GLY A 189 -15.26 5.76 -6.59
CA GLY A 189 -15.81 6.17 -5.28
C GLY A 189 -14.79 6.74 -4.28
N LEU A 190 -15.16 6.73 -2.99
CA LEU A 190 -14.48 7.49 -1.91
C LEU A 190 -13.47 6.68 -1.09
N GLU A 191 -12.65 5.91 -1.79
CA GLU A 191 -11.67 5.03 -1.20
C GLU A 191 -10.24 5.27 -1.67
N VAL A 192 -9.30 4.86 -0.84
CA VAL A 192 -7.87 5.15 -1.05
C VAL A 192 -7.03 3.90 -1.29
N TRP A 193 -7.57 2.71 -1.11
CA TRP A 193 -6.74 1.50 -1.11
C TRP A 193 -6.02 1.28 -2.44
N VAL A 194 -6.65 1.54 -3.59
CA VAL A 194 -6.03 1.34 -4.90
C VAL A 194 -4.79 2.22 -5.05
N MET A 195 -4.94 3.54 -4.83
CA MET A 195 -3.84 4.51 -4.89
C MET A 195 -2.71 4.17 -3.90
N ILE A 196 -3.06 3.78 -2.67
CA ILE A 196 -2.08 3.44 -1.64
C ILE A 196 -1.35 2.14 -1.97
N LEU A 197 -2.04 1.14 -2.53
CA LEU A 197 -1.44 -0.14 -2.88
C LEU A 197 -0.49 -0.01 -4.06
N GLU A 198 -0.89 0.72 -5.11
CA GLU A 198 -0.04 1.06 -6.25
C GLU A 198 1.23 1.79 -5.77
N LYS A 199 1.07 2.85 -4.97
CA LYS A 199 2.20 3.58 -4.39
C LYS A 199 3.15 2.69 -3.57
N ALA A 200 2.60 1.78 -2.77
CA ALA A 200 3.41 0.86 -2.00
C ALA A 200 4.15 -0.15 -2.89
N PHE A 201 3.58 -0.55 -4.02
CA PHE A 201 4.25 -1.34 -5.04
C PHE A 201 5.36 -0.52 -5.72
N ALA A 202 5.10 0.72 -6.13
CA ALA A 202 6.11 1.62 -6.68
C ALA A 202 7.30 1.74 -5.72
N LYS A 203 7.05 1.96 -4.43
CA LYS A 203 8.11 1.97 -3.40
C LYS A 203 8.85 0.63 -3.27
N PHE A 204 8.15 -0.49 -3.39
CA PHE A 204 8.75 -1.83 -3.31
C PHE A 204 9.70 -2.10 -4.48
N VAL A 205 9.38 -1.61 -5.68
CA VAL A 205 10.20 -1.77 -6.89
C VAL A 205 11.27 -0.65 -7.00
N GLY A 206 10.97 0.54 -6.47
CA GLY A 206 11.88 1.66 -6.28
C GLY A 206 11.31 3.02 -6.70
N SER A 207 10.42 3.07 -7.68
CA SER A 207 9.83 4.28 -8.28
C SER A 207 8.62 3.89 -9.17
N TYR A 208 7.80 4.85 -9.58
CA TYR A 208 6.61 4.59 -10.40
C TYR A 208 6.95 4.15 -11.84
N ASP A 209 7.94 4.77 -12.47
CA ASP A 209 8.45 4.39 -13.81
C ASP A 209 8.83 2.91 -13.91
N LYS A 210 9.37 2.31 -12.85
CA LYS A 210 9.72 0.89 -12.81
C LYS A 210 8.52 -0.05 -12.80
N LEU A 211 7.30 0.48 -12.67
CA LEU A 211 6.08 -0.29 -12.84
C LEU A 211 5.68 -0.40 -14.32
N GLU A 212 6.31 0.32 -15.25
CA GLU A 212 6.01 0.19 -16.66
C GLU A 212 6.43 -1.19 -17.22
N GLY A 213 5.48 -1.94 -17.77
CA GLY A 213 5.77 -3.16 -18.53
C GLY A 213 6.16 -4.39 -17.71
N GLY A 214 5.35 -4.79 -16.73
CA GLY A 214 5.58 -6.01 -15.92
C GLY A 214 4.66 -7.20 -16.24
N HIS A 215 4.67 -8.19 -15.34
CA HIS A 215 3.92 -9.44 -15.48
C HIS A 215 2.89 -9.64 -14.35
N PRO A 216 1.60 -9.86 -14.66
CA PRO A 216 0.54 -9.95 -13.63
C PRO A 216 0.78 -11.12 -12.65
N LEU A 217 1.40 -12.20 -13.11
CA LEU A 217 1.76 -13.34 -12.26
C LEU A 217 2.76 -12.93 -11.16
N TRP A 218 3.71 -12.05 -11.46
CA TRP A 218 4.65 -11.56 -10.46
C TRP A 218 3.96 -10.67 -9.43
N ALA A 219 3.02 -9.81 -9.85
CA ALA A 219 2.20 -9.04 -8.92
C ALA A 219 1.39 -9.95 -8.00
N LEU A 220 0.71 -10.98 -8.55
CA LEU A 220 -0.05 -11.94 -7.76
C LEU A 220 0.84 -12.69 -6.75
N GLU A 221 2.02 -13.13 -7.16
CA GLU A 221 2.99 -13.77 -6.26
C GLU A 221 3.44 -12.80 -5.15
N ALA A 222 3.72 -11.53 -5.46
CA ALA A 222 4.09 -10.53 -4.47
C ALA A 222 2.92 -10.16 -3.53
N LEU A 223 1.67 -10.21 -3.98
CA LEU A 223 0.49 -9.93 -3.17
C LEU A 223 0.12 -11.10 -2.25
N THR A 224 0.27 -12.33 -2.73
CA THR A 224 -0.22 -13.55 -2.05
C THR A 224 0.87 -14.31 -1.33
N GLY A 225 2.11 -14.27 -1.84
CA GLY A 225 3.21 -15.15 -1.44
C GLY A 225 3.06 -16.59 -1.94
N ASP A 226 2.03 -16.88 -2.72
CA ASP A 226 1.71 -18.23 -3.20
C ASP A 226 2.32 -18.49 -4.58
N ALA A 227 2.46 -19.77 -4.92
CA ALA A 227 2.96 -20.18 -6.22
C ALA A 227 1.95 -19.83 -7.33
N VAL A 228 2.45 -19.27 -8.43
CA VAL A 228 1.67 -18.91 -9.61
C VAL A 228 2.00 -19.82 -10.78
N MET A 229 0.99 -20.17 -11.59
CA MET A 229 1.15 -21.04 -12.75
C MET A 229 0.59 -20.35 -14.00
N LYS A 230 1.27 -20.53 -15.14
CA LYS A 230 0.82 -20.07 -16.45
C LYS A 230 0.49 -21.29 -17.30
N TYR A 231 -0.75 -21.37 -17.77
CA TYR A 231 -1.14 -22.34 -18.79
C TYR A 231 -1.18 -21.63 -20.14
N SER A 232 -0.51 -22.22 -21.14
CA SER A 232 -0.65 -21.80 -22.53
C SER A 232 -1.79 -22.59 -23.15
N ILE A 233 -2.79 -21.88 -23.68
CA ILE A 233 -3.81 -22.52 -24.50
C ILE A 233 -3.34 -22.41 -25.95
N ASP A 234 -3.12 -23.54 -26.61
CA ASP A 234 -2.83 -23.55 -28.04
C ASP A 234 -4.01 -22.95 -28.80
N ARG A 235 -3.75 -21.91 -29.59
CA ARG A 235 -4.80 -21.17 -30.34
C ARG A 235 -5.67 -22.08 -31.20
N TRP A 236 -5.11 -23.17 -31.74
CA TRP A 236 -5.86 -24.14 -32.53
C TRP A 236 -6.91 -24.91 -31.72
N ALA A 237 -6.65 -25.19 -30.44
CA ALA A 237 -7.61 -25.85 -29.56
C ALA A 237 -8.74 -24.89 -29.13
N ALA A 238 -8.41 -23.63 -28.85
CA ALA A 238 -9.39 -22.60 -28.48
C ALA A 238 -10.34 -22.25 -29.65
N GLN A 239 -9.81 -22.13 -30.88
CA GLN A 239 -10.62 -21.84 -32.07
C GLN A 239 -11.59 -22.98 -32.41
N ARG A 240 -11.18 -24.25 -32.24
CA ARG A 240 -12.09 -25.41 -32.41
C ARG A 240 -13.19 -25.45 -31.34
N ALA A 241 -12.86 -25.14 -30.09
CA ALA A 241 -13.85 -25.07 -29.02
C ALA A 241 -14.86 -23.94 -29.25
N ALA A 242 -14.41 -22.77 -29.73
CA ALA A 242 -15.29 -21.65 -30.06
C ALA A 242 -16.21 -21.94 -31.27
N ALA A 243 -15.69 -22.63 -32.30
CA ALA A 243 -16.47 -23.02 -33.47
C ALA A 243 -17.60 -24.02 -33.14
N HIS A 244 -17.42 -24.86 -32.13
CA HIS A 244 -18.47 -25.77 -31.65
C HIS A 244 -19.59 -25.08 -30.84
N PHE A 245 -19.35 -23.86 -30.35
CA PHE A 245 -20.35 -23.07 -29.60
C PHE A 245 -21.19 -22.15 -30.50
N SER A 246 -20.78 -21.90 -31.75
CA SER A 246 -21.53 -21.10 -32.72
C SER A 246 -22.58 -21.88 -33.50
N ASP A 247 -22.68 -23.19 -33.30
CA ASP A 247 -23.59 -24.09 -34.00
C ASP A 247 -24.86 -24.44 -33.18
N TRP A 248 -25.16 -23.68 -32.11
CA TRP A 248 -26.39 -23.78 -31.31
C TRP A 248 -27.20 -22.49 -31.33
#